data_AF-D8K7G4-F1
#
_entry.id   AF-D8K7G4-F1
#
_cell.length_a   1.000
_cell.length_b   1.000
_cell.length_c   1.000
_cell.angle_alpha   90.00
_cell.angle_beta   90.00
_cell.angle_gamma   90.00
#
_symmetry.space_group_name_H-M   'P 1'
#
loop_
_entity.id
_entity.type
_entity.pdbx_description
1 polymer ?
#
loop_
_entity_poly.entity_id
_entity_poly.type
_entity_poly.pdbx_seq_one_letter_code
_entity_poly.pdbx_strand_id
1 'polypeptide(L)'
;MKLQIFNGVPAQLSKLLLSLMAFTLIPISACSSHSPCDPDFLPATSPSPPNECRVDGCSLAPDFDFGYCCNQHDARYWSGGTTQERKQADLALRQCLAEANHEMLAVLYYYGVRIGGTPYLPTPWRWGFGWNYPQYQLNHDAESN
;
A
#
# COMPACT_ATOMS: atom_id res chain seq x y z
N MET A 1 -20.62 -48.45 40.48
CA MET A 1 -19.31 -48.34 39.81
C MET A 1 -19.11 -46.86 39.42
N LYS A 2 -18.43 -46.09 40.28
CA LYS A 2 -18.15 -44.65 40.05
C LYS A 2 -16.68 -44.55 39.66
N LEU A 3 -16.43 -44.20 38.40
CA LEU A 3 -15.08 -44.08 37.84
C LEU A 3 -14.49 -42.74 38.31
N GLN A 4 -13.55 -42.80 39.25
CA GLN A 4 -12.79 -41.65 39.74
C GLN A 4 -11.61 -41.40 38.80
N ILE A 5 -11.87 -40.77 37.66
CA ILE A 5 -10.83 -40.14 36.83
C ILE A 5 -10.69 -38.70 37.38
N PHE A 6 -9.48 -38.13 37.39
CA PHE A 6 -9.16 -36.76 37.85
C PHE A 6 -8.79 -36.58 39.34
N ASN A 7 -7.79 -37.32 39.84
CA ASN A 7 -7.06 -36.95 41.06
C ASN A 7 -5.54 -36.98 40.81
N GLY A 8 -5.05 -36.30 39.78
CA GLY A 8 -3.63 -36.43 39.41
C GLY A 8 -3.00 -35.30 38.58
N VAL A 9 -3.64 -34.14 38.43
CA VAL A 9 -2.99 -33.02 37.73
C VAL A 9 -2.27 -32.14 38.77
N PRO A 10 -0.93 -32.06 38.76
CA PRO A 10 -0.20 -31.20 39.68
C PRO A 10 -0.55 -29.73 39.41
N ALA A 11 -0.78 -28.95 40.46
CA ALA A 11 -1.25 -27.55 40.37
C ALA A 11 -0.36 -26.62 39.52
N GLN A 12 0.91 -26.99 39.31
CA GLN A 12 1.83 -26.29 38.41
C GLN A 12 1.45 -26.43 36.93
N LEU A 13 0.93 -27.61 36.51
CA LEU A 13 0.50 -27.83 35.13
C LEU A 13 -0.75 -27.00 34.79
N SER A 14 -1.66 -26.83 35.76
CA SER A 14 -2.87 -26.02 35.60
C SER A 14 -2.54 -24.53 35.41
N LYS A 15 -1.57 -23.99 36.15
CA LYS A 15 -1.13 -22.60 35.99
C LYS A 15 -0.45 -22.34 34.64
N LEU A 16 0.33 -23.31 34.15
CA LEU A 16 0.98 -23.21 32.84
C LEU A 16 -0.03 -23.29 31.69
N LEU A 17 -1.02 -24.18 31.79
CA LEU A 17 -2.14 -24.29 30.82
C LEU A 17 -3.04 -23.04 30.80
N LEU A 18 -3.34 -22.44 31.95
CA LEU A 18 -4.08 -21.17 31.99
C LEU A 18 -3.27 -19.98 31.43
N SER A 19 -1.95 -19.96 31.61
CA SER A 19 -1.07 -18.92 31.05
C SER A 19 -0.93 -19.01 29.53
N LEU A 20 -0.94 -20.22 28.95
CA LEU A 20 -0.90 -20.44 27.50
C LEU A 20 -2.22 -20.03 26.81
N MET A 21 -3.35 -20.11 27.51
CA MET A 21 -4.66 -19.67 27.01
C MET A 21 -4.89 -18.15 27.12
N ALA A 22 -4.06 -17.42 27.87
CA ALA A 22 -4.15 -15.95 27.99
C ALA A 22 -3.46 -15.19 26.83
N PHE A 23 -2.65 -15.88 26.02
CA PHE A 23 -1.96 -15.30 24.86
C PHE A 23 -2.79 -15.29 23.57
N THR A 24 -3.98 -15.91 23.56
CA THR A 24 -4.81 -16.08 22.34
C THR A 24 -5.95 -15.08 22.20
N LEU A 25 -6.05 -14.08 23.08
CA LEU A 25 -7.07 -13.02 23.03
C LEU A 25 -6.49 -11.64 22.74
N ILE A 26 -5.33 -11.56 22.07
CA ILE A 26 -4.98 -10.33 21.37
C ILE A 26 -5.80 -10.37 20.09
N PRO A 27 -6.83 -9.53 19.91
CA PRO A 27 -7.44 -9.40 18.60
C PRO A 27 -6.31 -9.03 17.66
N ILE A 28 -6.02 -9.90 16.69
CA ILE A 28 -5.20 -9.55 15.55
C ILE A 28 -6.04 -8.51 14.81
N SER A 29 -5.94 -7.26 15.26
CA SER A 29 -6.35 -6.11 14.48
C SER A 29 -5.39 -6.17 13.30
N ALA A 30 -5.80 -6.88 12.25
CA ALA A 30 -5.13 -6.85 10.98
C ALA A 30 -5.23 -5.41 10.52
N CYS A 31 -4.22 -4.60 10.84
CA CYS A 31 -4.07 -3.28 10.28
C CYS A 31 -4.01 -3.50 8.77
N SER A 32 -5.08 -3.12 8.06
CA SER A 32 -5.00 -3.00 6.61
C SER A 32 -3.76 -2.17 6.30
N SER A 33 -2.90 -2.67 5.43
CA SER A 33 -1.56 -2.17 5.11
C SER A 33 -1.50 -0.75 4.53
N HIS A 34 -2.61 0.01 4.58
CA HIS A 34 -2.72 1.33 4.02
C HIS A 34 -2.31 2.38 5.04
N SER A 35 -1.09 2.89 4.90
CA SER A 35 -0.59 4.01 5.70
C SER A 35 -1.00 5.34 5.08
N PRO A 36 -1.16 6.43 5.86
CA PRO A 36 -1.34 7.75 5.28
C PRO A 36 -0.09 8.16 4.49
N CYS A 37 -0.27 9.01 3.48
CA CYS A 37 0.86 9.59 2.76
C CYS A 37 1.67 10.55 3.64
N ASP A 38 2.98 10.57 3.42
CA ASP A 38 3.87 11.57 4.01
C ASP A 38 3.59 12.94 3.36
N PRO A 39 3.29 13.99 4.14
CA PRO A 39 3.06 15.33 3.61
C PRO A 39 4.23 15.88 2.79
N ASP A 40 5.47 15.47 3.06
CA ASP A 40 6.65 15.94 2.34
C ASP A 40 6.71 15.40 0.90
N PHE A 41 5.98 14.32 0.60
CA PHE A 41 5.88 13.74 -0.73
C PHE A 41 4.63 14.13 -1.50
N LEU A 42 3.71 14.88 -0.88
CA LEU A 42 2.50 15.34 -1.54
C LEU A 42 2.81 16.44 -2.56
N PRO A 43 2.45 16.28 -3.84
CA PRO A 43 2.57 17.37 -4.79
C PRO A 43 1.54 18.45 -4.48
N ALA A 44 1.92 19.72 -4.68
CA ALA A 44 1.00 20.84 -4.63
C ALA A 44 0.01 20.76 -5.81
N THR A 45 -1.11 20.07 -5.60
CA THR A 45 -2.17 19.92 -6.60
C THR A 45 -3.38 20.78 -6.23
N SER A 46 -3.94 21.45 -7.24
CA SER A 46 -5.18 22.22 -7.13
C SER A 46 -6.05 21.91 -8.35
N PRO A 47 -7.29 21.39 -8.16
CA PRO A 47 -7.90 21.02 -6.88
C PRO A 47 -7.26 19.78 -6.24
N SER A 48 -7.39 19.65 -4.92
CA SER A 48 -6.94 18.45 -4.22
C SER A 48 -7.91 17.28 -4.45
N PRO A 49 -7.42 16.03 -4.49
CA PRO A 49 -8.30 14.87 -4.57
C PRO A 49 -9.27 14.78 -3.39
N PRO A 50 -10.52 14.33 -3.60
CA PRO A 50 -11.54 14.26 -2.54
C PRO A 50 -11.33 13.09 -1.57
N ASN A 51 -10.64 12.02 -1.98
CA ASN A 51 -10.39 10.87 -1.12
C ASN A 51 -9.05 11.02 -0.37
N GLU A 52 -8.99 10.50 0.85
CA GLU A 52 -7.79 10.52 1.68
C GLU A 52 -6.58 9.87 0.98
N CYS A 53 -5.39 10.47 1.16
CA CYS A 53 -4.15 9.91 0.61
C CYS A 53 -3.68 8.71 1.41
N ARG A 54 -3.53 7.57 0.72
CA ARG A 54 -3.07 6.31 1.28
C ARG A 54 -1.97 5.70 0.40
N VAL A 55 -0.98 5.09 1.04
CA VAL A 55 0.08 4.31 0.41
C VAL A 55 -0.09 2.84 0.75
N ASP A 56 0.15 1.94 -0.21
CA ASP A 56 -0.01 0.48 -0.06
C ASP A 56 1.30 -0.30 -0.25
N GLY A 57 2.40 0.41 -0.47
CA GLY A 57 3.69 -0.17 -0.79
C GLY A 57 3.79 -0.42 -2.30
N CYS A 58 4.34 -1.55 -2.71
CA CYS A 58 4.52 -1.84 -4.13
C CYS A 58 3.28 -2.47 -4.80
N SER A 59 2.08 -2.25 -4.24
CA SER A 59 0.79 -2.78 -4.68
C SER A 59 0.80 -4.29 -5.02
N LEU A 60 0.85 -4.65 -6.32
CA LEU A 60 0.90 -6.04 -6.80
C LEU A 60 2.33 -6.56 -7.05
N ALA A 61 3.32 -5.68 -7.03
CA ALA A 61 4.70 -6.02 -7.30
C ALA A 61 5.41 -6.51 -6.02
N PRO A 62 6.36 -7.46 -6.12
CA PRO A 62 7.10 -7.92 -4.94
C PRO A 62 8.03 -6.84 -4.39
N ASP A 63 7.87 -6.49 -3.11
CA ASP A 63 8.81 -5.61 -2.41
C ASP A 63 10.12 -6.34 -2.11
N PHE A 64 11.25 -5.76 -2.50
CA PHE A 64 12.60 -6.27 -2.22
C PHE A 64 13.39 -5.32 -1.31
N ASP A 65 12.72 -4.77 -0.29
CA ASP A 65 13.26 -3.82 0.70
C ASP A 65 13.38 -2.37 0.18
N PHE A 66 12.47 -2.00 -0.72
CA PHE A 66 12.38 -0.65 -1.28
C PHE A 66 10.96 -0.06 -1.23
N GLY A 67 10.09 -0.57 -0.35
CA GLY A 67 8.73 -0.08 -0.17
C GLY A 67 8.63 1.44 0.05
N TYR A 68 9.67 2.08 0.58
CA TYR A 68 9.73 3.55 0.70
C TYR A 68 9.74 4.28 -0.66
N CYS A 69 10.34 3.69 -1.71
CA CYS A 69 10.27 4.23 -3.08
C CYS A 69 8.84 4.10 -3.63
N CYS A 70 8.17 2.99 -3.33
CA CYS A 70 6.79 2.75 -3.74
C CYS A 70 5.82 3.71 -3.01
N ASN A 71 5.97 3.93 -1.70
CA ASN A 71 5.14 4.88 -0.95
C ASN A 71 5.26 6.33 -1.47
N GLN A 72 6.46 6.75 -1.88
CA GLN A 72 6.67 8.06 -2.51
C GLN A 72 5.99 8.15 -3.89
N HIS A 73 5.93 7.03 -4.61
CA HIS A 73 5.25 6.93 -5.90
C HIS A 73 3.74 6.98 -5.73
N ASP A 74 3.21 6.24 -4.76
CA ASP A 74 1.79 6.23 -4.36
C ASP A 74 1.27 7.62 -4.03
N ALA A 75 2.03 8.42 -3.26
CA ALA A 75 1.64 9.79 -2.92
C ALA A 75 1.40 10.67 -4.16
N ARG A 76 2.22 10.51 -5.20
CA ARG A 76 2.05 11.21 -6.49
C ARG A 76 0.93 10.58 -7.33
N TYR A 77 0.79 9.26 -7.27
CA TYR A 77 -0.28 8.56 -7.98
C TYR A 77 -1.66 8.87 -7.42
N TRP A 78 -1.76 9.07 -6.11
CA TRP A 78 -2.96 9.51 -5.44
C TRP A 78 -3.44 10.85 -6.00
N SER A 79 -2.53 11.82 -6.13
CA SER A 79 -2.86 13.18 -6.57
C SER A 79 -3.34 13.21 -8.02
N GLY A 80 -2.78 12.34 -8.87
CA GLY A 80 -2.96 12.49 -10.31
C GLY A 80 -2.25 13.74 -10.84
N GLY A 81 -2.77 14.29 -11.93
CA GLY A 81 -2.14 15.30 -12.76
C GLY A 81 -2.09 14.88 -14.23
N THR A 82 -1.39 15.68 -15.03
CA THR A 82 -1.13 15.47 -16.46
C THR A 82 -0.36 14.17 -16.75
N THR A 83 -0.40 13.73 -18.02
CA THR A 83 0.41 12.61 -18.51
C THR A 83 1.92 12.82 -18.29
N GLN A 84 2.37 14.08 -18.32
CA GLN A 84 3.77 14.43 -18.08
C GLN A 84 4.14 14.30 -16.60
N GLU A 85 3.28 14.74 -15.69
CA GLU A 85 3.46 14.55 -14.24
C GLU A 85 3.46 13.07 -13.88
N ARG A 86 2.59 12.26 -14.50
CA ARG A 86 2.63 10.80 -14.35
C ARG A 86 3.99 10.24 -14.77
N LYS A 87 4.49 10.65 -15.93
CA LYS A 87 5.81 10.21 -16.42
C LYS A 87 6.93 10.62 -15.46
N GLN A 88 6.87 11.82 -14.89
CA GLN A 88 7.84 12.28 -13.90
C GLN A 88 7.77 11.45 -12.61
N ALA A 89 6.57 11.14 -12.11
CA ALA A 89 6.40 10.25 -10.97
C ALA A 89 7.02 8.87 -11.22
N ASP A 90 6.79 8.29 -12.39
CA ASP A 90 7.34 6.98 -12.77
C ASP A 90 8.87 7.01 -12.93
N LEU A 91 9.42 8.10 -13.47
CA LEU A 91 10.87 8.31 -13.55
C LEU A 91 11.49 8.48 -12.17
N ALA A 92 10.82 9.17 -11.24
CA ALA A 92 11.27 9.31 -9.86
C ALA A 92 11.28 7.96 -9.12
N LEU A 93 10.28 7.10 -9.34
CA LEU A 93 10.29 5.72 -8.84
C LEU A 93 11.51 4.96 -9.37
N ARG A 94 11.73 5.00 -10.69
CA ARG A 94 12.89 4.37 -11.31
C ARG A 94 14.20 4.87 -10.70
N GLN A 95 14.35 6.18 -10.51
CA GLN A 95 15.55 6.75 -9.94
C GLN A 95 15.77 6.28 -8.50
N CYS A 96 14.73 6.33 -7.66
CA CYS A 96 14.79 5.87 -6.26
C CYS A 96 15.22 4.40 -6.17
N LEU A 97 14.63 3.53 -6.99
CA LEU A 97 14.99 2.11 -7.03
C LEU A 97 16.44 1.88 -7.49
N ALA A 98 16.94 2.68 -8.45
CA ALA A 98 18.33 2.60 -8.89
C ALA A 98 19.30 3.05 -7.78
N GLU A 99 18.97 4.14 -7.07
CA GLU A 99 19.73 4.62 -5.91
C GLU A 99 19.73 3.61 -4.74
N ALA A 100 18.68 2.79 -4.64
CA ALA A 100 18.58 1.67 -3.72
C ALA A 100 19.37 0.41 -4.16
N ASN A 101 20.20 0.49 -5.22
CA ASN A 101 20.96 -0.63 -5.80
C ASN A 101 20.10 -1.73 -6.45
N HIS A 102 18.96 -1.35 -7.03
CA HIS A 102 18.06 -2.26 -7.75
C HIS A 102 17.85 -1.83 -9.22
N GLU A 103 18.93 -1.55 -9.96
CA GLU A 103 18.88 -0.92 -11.30
C GLU A 103 18.08 -1.73 -12.32
N MET A 104 18.20 -3.07 -12.29
CA MET A 104 17.44 -3.95 -13.18
C MET A 104 15.94 -3.92 -12.85
N LEU A 105 15.59 -3.94 -11.56
CA LEU A 105 14.21 -3.83 -11.12
C LEU A 105 13.66 -2.43 -11.39
N ALA A 106 14.46 -1.38 -11.25
CA ALA A 106 14.06 -0.01 -11.54
C ALA A 106 13.51 0.14 -12.97
N VAL A 107 14.18 -0.48 -13.96
CA VAL A 107 13.70 -0.51 -15.34
C VAL A 107 12.40 -1.30 -15.47
N LEU A 108 12.32 -2.47 -14.84
CA LEU A 108 11.13 -3.32 -14.88
C LEU A 108 9.91 -2.62 -14.25
N TYR A 109 10.09 -2.03 -13.07
CA TYR A 109 9.09 -1.30 -12.32
C TYR A 109 8.60 -0.09 -13.11
N TYR A 110 9.49 0.70 -13.72
CA TYR A 110 9.13 1.82 -14.58
C TYR A 110 8.14 1.38 -15.68
N TYR A 111 8.47 0.35 -16.46
CA TYR A 111 7.55 -0.11 -17.51
C TYR A 111 6.28 -0.74 -16.94
N GLY A 112 6.37 -1.44 -15.80
CA GLY A 112 5.23 -1.98 -15.08
C GLY A 112 4.20 -0.91 -14.72
N VAL A 113 4.63 0.20 -14.10
CA VAL A 113 3.72 1.30 -13.72
C VAL A 113 3.24 2.12 -14.92
N ARG A 114 4.06 2.26 -15.98
CA ARG A 114 3.62 2.90 -17.24
C ARG A 114 2.45 2.18 -17.89
N ILE A 115 2.42 0.85 -17.80
CA ILE A 115 1.37 0.02 -18.41
C ILE A 115 0.21 -0.20 -17.42
N GLY A 116 0.51 -0.70 -16.22
CA GLY A 116 -0.49 -1.11 -15.22
C GLY A 116 -1.06 0.02 -14.37
N GLY A 117 -0.37 1.16 -14.27
CA GLY A 117 -0.80 2.34 -13.51
C GLY A 117 -1.67 3.31 -14.30
N THR A 118 -2.22 2.88 -15.44
CA THR A 118 -3.03 3.72 -16.32
C THR A 118 -4.33 4.18 -15.63
N PRO A 119 -4.78 5.44 -15.84
CA PRO A 119 -5.98 5.92 -15.18
C PRO A 119 -7.24 5.22 -15.68
N TYR A 120 -7.21 4.55 -16.85
CA TYR A 120 -8.40 3.92 -17.43
C TYR A 120 -8.81 2.60 -16.76
N LEU A 121 -7.93 1.97 -15.96
CA LEU A 121 -8.25 0.72 -15.27
C LEU A 121 -8.89 1.00 -13.90
N PRO A 122 -9.89 0.21 -13.47
CA PRO A 122 -10.52 0.34 -12.15
C PRO A 122 -9.66 -0.28 -11.04
N THR A 123 -8.36 0.02 -11.02
CA THR A 123 -7.42 -0.46 -9.99
C THR A 123 -7.27 0.56 -8.86
N PRO A 124 -6.98 0.12 -7.62
CA PRO A 124 -6.81 1.02 -6.49
C PRO A 124 -5.48 1.78 -6.51
N TRP A 125 -4.51 1.37 -7.32
CA TRP A 125 -3.19 2.02 -7.54
C TRP A 125 -3.08 2.76 -8.88
N ARG A 126 -4.20 3.04 -9.56
CA ARG A 126 -4.19 3.76 -10.86
C ARG A 126 -3.71 5.21 -10.69
N TRP A 127 -3.22 5.82 -11.76
CA TRP A 127 -2.98 7.27 -11.76
C TRP A 127 -4.26 8.06 -11.41
N GLY A 128 -4.17 8.94 -10.42
CA GLY A 128 -5.29 9.70 -9.88
C GLY A 128 -6.23 8.88 -8.99
N PHE A 129 -5.72 7.88 -8.25
CA PHE A 129 -6.60 7.04 -7.41
C PHE A 129 -7.25 7.78 -6.23
N GLY A 130 -6.74 8.96 -5.86
CA GLY A 130 -7.37 9.86 -4.88
C GLY A 130 -8.69 10.47 -5.35
N TRP A 131 -9.03 10.31 -6.62
CA TRP A 131 -10.28 10.80 -7.19
C TRP A 131 -11.28 9.66 -7.38
N ASN A 132 -12.55 10.00 -7.52
CA ASN A 132 -13.57 9.01 -7.86
C ASN A 132 -13.35 8.47 -9.28
N TYR A 133 -13.35 7.15 -9.42
CA TYR A 133 -13.36 6.49 -10.73
C TYR A 133 -14.80 6.40 -11.25
N PRO A 134 -15.07 6.66 -12.54
CA PRO A 134 -14.17 7.12 -13.60
C PRO A 134 -14.11 8.65 -13.75
N GLN A 135 -14.59 9.43 -12.76
CA GLN A 135 -14.78 10.88 -12.86
C GLN A 135 -13.47 11.63 -13.17
N TYR A 136 -12.36 11.22 -12.57
CA TYR A 136 -11.04 11.82 -12.81
C TYR A 136 -10.61 11.76 -14.27
N GLN A 137 -10.80 10.60 -14.90
CA GLN A 137 -10.44 10.35 -16.29
C GLN A 137 -11.23 11.28 -17.20
N LEU A 138 -12.55 11.33 -17.01
CA LEU A 138 -13.46 12.12 -17.84
C LEU A 138 -13.18 13.62 -17.78
N ASN A 139 -12.82 14.15 -16.60
CA ASN A 139 -12.53 15.56 -16.43
C ASN A 139 -11.18 15.94 -17.05
N HIS A 140 -10.16 15.08 -16.93
CA HIS A 140 -8.83 15.36 -17.48
C HIS A 140 -8.82 15.34 -19.02
N ASP A 141 -9.55 14.38 -19.62
CA ASP A 141 -9.70 14.31 -21.07
C ASP A 141 -10.43 15.56 -21.63
N ALA A 142 -11.34 16.16 -20.85
CA ALA A 142 -12.06 17.38 -21.22
C ALA A 142 -11.20 18.65 -21.14
N GLU A 143 -10.21 18.70 -20.26
CA GLU A 143 -9.29 19.85 -20.08
C GLU A 143 -8.08 19.80 -21.05
N SER A 144 -7.82 18.64 -21.65
CA SER A 144 -6.68 18.42 -22.57
C SER A 144 -7.01 18.60 -24.07
N ASN A 145 -8.27 18.90 -24.41
CA ASN A 145 -8.77 19.18 -25.76
C ASN A 145 -9.26 20.62 -25.91
#